data_AF-M3JV91-F1
#
_entry.id   AF-M3JV91-F1
#
_cell.length_a   1.000
_cell.length_b   1.000
_cell.length_c   1.000
_cell.angle_alpha   90.00
_cell.angle_beta   90.00
_cell.angle_gamma   90.00
#
_symmetry.space_group_name_H-M   'P 1'
#
loop_
_entity.id
_entity.type
_entity.pdbx_description
1 polymer ?
#
loop_
_entity_poly.entity_id
_entity_poly.type
_entity_poly.pdbx_seq_one_letter_code
_entity_poly.pdbx_strand_id
1 'polypeptide(L)'
;MSVDTKKAIGKTREEILADFENDLVRFEAMSIKIVGFDEPLEFSRTMDPMPQRLHFILPEYSIYRLTIRYKVKKRPLKSLTYHQTVKKKSIPVDDRNLHMIEDAWVNNHDDEGDFHEVTFPPSGVPGGSFLRGDYKAKSVIKEEGQVIWSYKWTLEVVKKGTPPGIGGFDVQEVDEQND
;
A
#
# COMPACT_ATOMS: atom_id res chain seq x y z
N MET A 1 14.42 -37.61 14.04
CA MET A 1 14.34 -36.57 13.00
C MET A 1 12.88 -36.33 12.73
N SER A 2 12.26 -35.38 13.43
CA SER A 2 10.90 -34.94 13.09
C SER A 2 11.04 -33.97 11.92
N VAL A 3 10.29 -34.23 10.85
CA VAL A 3 10.17 -33.33 9.72
C VAL A 3 9.10 -32.32 10.11
N ASP A 4 9.52 -31.12 10.54
CA ASP A 4 8.61 -30.00 10.75
C ASP A 4 7.94 -29.68 9.42
N THR A 5 6.66 -30.02 9.31
CA THR A 5 5.87 -29.79 8.10
C THR A 5 5.38 -28.35 8.17
N LYS A 6 6.13 -27.40 7.59
CA LYS A 6 5.69 -26.01 7.44
C LYS A 6 4.38 -25.98 6.65
N LYS A 7 3.27 -25.65 7.31
CA LYS A 7 1.97 -25.48 6.66
C LYS A 7 1.83 -24.02 6.23
N ALA A 8 2.01 -23.74 4.95
CA ALA A 8 1.73 -22.42 4.39
C ALA A 8 0.21 -22.18 4.43
N ILE A 9 -0.25 -21.29 5.31
CA ILE A 9 -1.65 -20.86 5.39
C ILE A 9 -1.69 -19.40 4.95
N GLY A 10 -2.23 -19.15 3.75
CA GLY A 10 -2.58 -17.80 3.31
C GLY A 10 -3.74 -17.25 4.14
N LYS A 11 -3.79 -15.92 4.27
CA LYS A 11 -4.91 -15.22 4.89
C LYS A 11 -6.16 -15.35 4.03
N THR A 12 -7.33 -15.42 4.66
CA THR A 12 -8.61 -15.26 3.95
C THR A 12 -8.75 -13.83 3.43
N ARG A 13 -9.68 -13.60 2.49
CA ARG A 13 -9.96 -12.25 1.99
C ARG A 13 -10.35 -11.31 3.13
N GLU A 14 -11.18 -11.79 4.06
CA GLU A 14 -11.65 -11.03 5.21
C GLU A 14 -10.48 -10.63 6.13
N GLU A 15 -9.54 -11.54 6.37
CA GLU A 15 -8.33 -11.26 7.15
C GLU A 15 -7.41 -10.24 6.47
N ILE A 16 -7.27 -10.30 5.14
CA ILE A 16 -6.52 -9.30 4.38
C ILE A 16 -7.21 -7.94 4.47
N LEU A 17 -8.52 -7.88 4.22
CA LEU A 17 -9.28 -6.63 4.24
C LEU A 17 -9.31 -5.98 5.64
N ALA A 18 -9.29 -6.79 6.70
CA ALA A 18 -9.20 -6.31 8.08
C ALA A 18 -7.90 -5.54 8.37
N ASP A 19 -6.78 -5.86 7.69
CA ASP A 19 -5.52 -5.09 7.81
C ASP A 19 -5.65 -3.68 7.22
N PHE A 20 -6.63 -3.45 6.33
CA PHE A 20 -6.82 -2.21 5.60
C PHE A 20 -8.07 -1.42 6.01
N GLU A 21 -8.59 -1.65 7.21
CA GLU A 21 -9.76 -0.94 7.72
C GLU A 21 -9.70 -0.77 9.23
N ASN A 22 -10.31 0.30 9.74
CA ASN A 22 -10.56 0.47 11.16
C ASN A 22 -11.93 1.11 11.41
N ASP A 23 -12.11 1.64 12.61
CA ASP A 23 -13.36 2.28 13.03
C ASP A 23 -13.69 3.58 12.28
N LEU A 24 -12.69 4.27 11.75
CA LEU A 24 -12.84 5.58 11.13
C LEU A 24 -12.74 5.51 9.61
N VAL A 25 -11.84 4.67 9.09
CA VAL A 25 -11.45 4.64 7.69
C VAL A 25 -11.50 3.22 7.14
N ARG A 26 -12.01 3.09 5.92
CA ARG A 26 -11.98 1.89 5.09
C ARG A 26 -11.17 2.16 3.84
N PHE A 27 -10.08 1.44 3.62
CA PHE A 27 -9.30 1.53 2.39
C PHE A 27 -10.06 0.92 1.22
N GLU A 28 -10.19 1.63 0.10
CA GLU A 28 -10.82 1.11 -1.12
C GLU A 28 -9.79 0.64 -2.15
N ALA A 29 -8.77 1.46 -2.41
CA ALA A 29 -7.73 1.12 -3.36
C ALA A 29 -6.48 1.97 -3.15
N MET A 30 -5.35 1.45 -3.65
CA MET A 30 -4.15 2.21 -3.90
C MET A 30 -3.74 1.94 -5.33
N SER A 31 -3.46 3.00 -6.08
CA SER A 31 -2.98 2.89 -7.44
C SER A 31 -1.68 3.65 -7.66
N ILE A 32 -0.84 3.12 -8.55
CA ILE A 32 0.42 3.69 -8.97
C ILE A 32 0.38 3.89 -10.48
N LYS A 33 0.35 5.16 -10.90
CA LYS A 33 0.45 5.55 -12.30
C LYS A 33 1.91 5.90 -12.62
N ILE A 34 2.52 5.11 -13.50
CA ILE A 34 3.91 5.31 -13.92
C ILE A 34 3.94 6.18 -15.18
N VAL A 35 4.86 7.15 -15.23
CA VAL A 35 5.05 7.99 -16.42
C VAL A 35 5.49 7.12 -17.60
N GLY A 36 4.76 7.22 -18.72
CA GLY A 36 5.03 6.43 -19.93
C GLY A 36 4.43 5.02 -19.91
N PHE A 37 3.58 4.69 -18.94
CA PHE A 37 2.83 3.44 -18.90
C PHE A 37 1.33 3.76 -18.80
N ASP A 38 0.51 3.22 -19.71
CA ASP A 38 -0.87 3.68 -19.93
C ASP A 38 -1.86 3.23 -18.85
N GLU A 39 -1.67 2.05 -18.27
CA GLU A 39 -2.56 1.52 -17.26
C GLU A 39 -1.97 1.73 -15.85
N PRO A 40 -2.70 2.31 -14.90
CA PRO A 40 -2.22 2.35 -13.52
C PRO A 40 -2.19 0.93 -12.94
N LEU A 41 -1.16 0.64 -12.14
CA LEU A 41 -1.19 -0.53 -11.28
C LEU A 41 -2.18 -0.26 -10.15
N GLU A 42 -3.14 -1.13 -9.91
CA GLU A 42 -4.12 -0.95 -8.83
C GLU A 42 -4.21 -2.20 -7.96
N PHE A 43 -4.11 -1.99 -6.65
CA PHE A 43 -4.60 -2.92 -5.64
C PHE A 43 -5.91 -2.36 -5.12
N SER A 44 -6.98 -3.14 -5.18
CA SER A 44 -8.31 -2.72 -4.72
C SER A 44 -8.95 -3.78 -3.83
N ARG A 45 -9.89 -3.34 -2.98
CA ARG A 45 -10.72 -4.25 -2.18
C ARG A 45 -11.53 -5.23 -3.01
N THR A 46 -11.79 -4.91 -4.28
CA THR A 46 -12.62 -5.70 -5.20
C THR A 46 -11.79 -6.59 -6.13
N MET A 47 -10.45 -6.50 -6.08
CA MET A 47 -9.55 -7.30 -6.90
C MET A 47 -9.78 -8.81 -6.71
N ASP A 48 -9.71 -9.55 -7.82
CA ASP A 48 -9.78 -11.00 -7.86
C ASP A 48 -8.75 -11.56 -8.88
N PRO A 49 -7.81 -12.43 -8.46
CA PRO A 49 -7.59 -12.87 -7.08
C PRO A 49 -7.14 -11.72 -6.16
N MET A 50 -7.43 -11.83 -4.86
CA MET A 50 -6.93 -10.88 -3.85
C MET A 50 -5.48 -11.21 -3.49
N PRO A 51 -4.52 -10.26 -3.62
CA PRO A 51 -3.16 -10.48 -3.16
C PRO A 51 -3.10 -10.56 -1.63
N GLN A 52 -2.23 -11.40 -1.11
CA GLN A 52 -1.95 -11.59 0.31
C GLN A 52 -1.30 -10.37 0.97
N ARG A 53 -0.75 -9.44 0.16
CA ARG A 53 -0.16 -8.17 0.61
C ARG A 53 -0.22 -7.10 -0.47
N LEU A 54 -0.25 -5.84 -0.06
CA LEU A 54 -0.12 -4.68 -0.94
C LEU A 54 1.32 -4.59 -1.49
N HIS A 55 1.51 -4.93 -2.76
CA HIS A 55 2.84 -5.06 -3.37
C HIS A 55 2.86 -4.53 -4.81
N PHE A 56 3.65 -3.49 -5.04
CA PHE A 56 3.90 -2.92 -6.36
C PHE A 56 5.32 -3.21 -6.84
N ILE A 57 5.44 -3.67 -8.07
CA ILE A 57 6.70 -3.97 -8.77
C ILE A 57 6.94 -2.87 -9.79
N LEU A 58 7.97 -2.05 -9.57
CA LEU A 58 8.30 -0.90 -10.42
C LEU A 58 9.70 -1.03 -11.02
N PRO A 59 9.90 -0.68 -12.30
CA PRO A 59 11.23 -0.58 -12.89
C PRO A 59 12.06 0.53 -12.21
N GLU A 60 13.36 0.29 -12.07
CA GLU A 60 14.29 1.33 -11.65
C GLU A 60 14.23 2.57 -12.56
N TYR A 61 14.45 3.75 -11.97
CA TYR A 61 14.33 5.07 -12.63
C TYR A 61 12.91 5.45 -13.10
N SER A 62 11.88 4.67 -12.78
CA SER A 62 10.50 5.08 -13.02
C SER A 62 10.12 6.30 -12.17
N ILE A 63 9.30 7.18 -12.74
CA ILE A 63 8.59 8.24 -12.03
C ILE A 63 7.15 7.81 -11.91
N TYR A 64 6.57 7.87 -10.71
CA TYR A 64 5.20 7.45 -10.47
C TYR A 64 4.41 8.47 -9.66
N ARG A 65 3.08 8.45 -9.84
CA ARG A 65 2.10 9.11 -8.98
C ARG A 65 1.32 8.05 -8.22
N LEU A 66 1.13 8.29 -6.93
CA LEU A 66 0.40 7.41 -6.03
C LEU A 66 -0.96 8.03 -5.77
N THR A 67 -2.00 7.22 -5.87
CA THR A 67 -3.38 7.61 -5.58
C THR A 67 -3.96 6.68 -4.53
N ILE A 68 -4.64 7.22 -3.52
CA ILE A 68 -5.35 6.45 -2.48
C ILE A 68 -6.84 6.74 -2.59
N ARG A 69 -7.64 5.67 -2.62
CA ARG A 69 -9.09 5.71 -2.43
C ARG A 69 -9.46 5.15 -1.07
N TYR A 70 -10.36 5.83 -0.36
CA TYR A 70 -10.80 5.42 0.96
C TYR A 70 -12.20 5.97 1.27
N LYS A 71 -12.88 5.35 2.23
CA LYS A 71 -14.13 5.82 2.81
C LYS A 71 -13.98 6.15 4.29
N VAL A 72 -14.68 7.19 4.73
CA VAL A 72 -14.84 7.59 6.13
C VAL A 72 -16.14 7.01 6.68
N LYS A 73 -16.13 6.51 7.92
CA LYS A 73 -17.23 5.71 8.51
C LYS A 73 -18.09 6.44 9.53
N LYS A 74 -17.51 6.92 10.64
CA LYS A 74 -18.28 7.33 11.85
C LYS A 74 -18.54 8.82 11.95
N ARG A 75 -17.56 9.64 11.59
CA ARG A 75 -17.63 11.11 11.66
C ARG A 75 -16.76 11.74 10.59
N PRO A 76 -17.01 12.99 10.19
CA PRO A 76 -16.10 13.73 9.32
C PRO A 76 -14.69 13.81 9.94
N LEU A 77 -13.68 13.80 9.09
CA LEU A 77 -12.28 13.96 9.47
C LEU A 77 -11.72 15.26 8.92
N LYS A 78 -10.75 15.87 9.62
CA LYS A 78 -10.20 17.18 9.25
C LYS A 78 -8.67 17.22 9.15
N SER A 79 -8.17 18.09 8.27
CA SER A 79 -6.75 18.35 8.04
C SER A 79 -5.92 17.07 8.00
N LEU A 80 -6.33 16.15 7.13
CA LEU A 80 -5.67 14.86 6.95
C LEU A 80 -4.31 15.06 6.28
N THR A 81 -3.31 14.36 6.82
CA THR A 81 -1.96 14.27 6.24
C THR A 81 -1.58 12.82 6.01
N TYR A 82 -0.80 12.60 4.96
CA TYR A 82 -0.27 11.30 4.57
C TYR A 82 1.24 11.30 4.73
N HIS A 83 1.73 10.45 5.63
CA HIS A 83 3.14 10.24 5.89
C HIS A 83 3.57 8.89 5.32
N GLN A 84 4.47 8.91 4.34
CA GLN A 84 5.08 7.74 3.74
C GLN A 84 6.53 7.59 4.18
N THR A 85 6.93 6.37 4.54
CA THR A 85 8.32 5.99 4.73
C THR A 85 8.63 4.75 3.91
N VAL A 86 9.68 4.77 3.09
CA VAL A 86 10.17 3.63 2.31
C VAL A 86 11.58 3.29 2.77
N LYS A 87 11.83 2.01 3.08
CA LYS A 87 13.11 1.55 3.64
C LYS A 87 13.70 0.40 2.82
N LYS A 88 15.01 0.44 2.59
CA LYS A 88 15.81 -0.70 2.12
C LYS A 88 16.71 -1.20 3.22
N LYS A 89 16.59 -2.48 3.61
CA LYS A 89 17.39 -3.08 4.70
C LYS A 89 17.46 -2.17 5.95
N SER A 90 16.29 -1.66 6.37
CA SER A 90 16.10 -0.74 7.51
C SER A 90 16.59 0.70 7.31
N ILE A 91 17.26 1.04 6.21
CA ILE A 91 17.68 2.41 5.89
C ILE A 91 16.53 3.14 5.17
N PRO A 92 16.04 4.28 5.68
CA PRO A 92 15.07 5.12 4.97
C PRO A 92 15.66 5.64 3.65
N VAL A 93 14.93 5.46 2.55
CA VAL A 93 15.31 5.96 1.22
C VAL A 93 14.32 6.98 0.66
N ASP A 94 13.10 7.01 1.18
CA ASP A 94 12.09 8.01 0.91
C ASP A 94 11.31 8.25 2.20
N ASP A 95 11.09 9.52 2.55
CA ASP A 95 10.34 9.94 3.72
C ASP A 95 9.62 11.25 3.39
N ARG A 96 8.29 11.21 3.34
CA ARG A 96 7.46 12.33 2.84
C ARG A 96 6.24 12.50 3.73
N ASN A 97 6.04 13.72 4.22
CA ASN A 97 4.83 14.14 4.90
C ASN A 97 4.06 15.08 3.98
N LEU A 98 2.90 14.65 3.51
CA LEU A 98 2.13 15.31 2.46
C LEU A 98 0.75 15.70 3.00
N HIS A 99 0.26 16.85 2.57
CA HIS A 99 -1.15 17.18 2.73
C HIS A 99 -2.00 16.15 1.96
N MET A 100 -3.09 15.69 2.57
CA MET A 100 -4.00 14.71 1.97
C MET A 100 -5.33 15.36 1.61
N ILE A 101 -6.07 15.89 2.58
CA ILE A 101 -7.33 16.63 2.36
C ILE A 101 -7.67 17.48 3.60
N GLU A 102 -8.33 18.62 3.43
CA GLU A 102 -8.76 19.46 4.57
C GLU A 102 -10.04 18.97 5.24
N ASP A 103 -11.06 18.56 4.49
CA ASP A 103 -12.33 18.09 5.04
C ASP A 103 -12.77 16.80 4.33
N ALA A 104 -12.88 15.70 5.07
CA ALA A 104 -13.37 14.42 4.57
C ALA A 104 -14.73 14.09 5.17
N TRP A 105 -15.78 14.08 4.35
CA TRP A 105 -17.15 13.72 4.77
C TRP A 105 -17.29 12.22 5.02
N VAL A 106 -18.28 11.83 5.83
CA VAL A 106 -18.67 10.42 6.00
C VAL A 106 -19.30 9.93 4.72
N ASN A 107 -18.77 8.85 4.15
CA ASN A 107 -19.30 8.26 2.93
C ASN A 107 -20.48 7.33 3.22
N ASN A 108 -21.36 7.16 2.24
CA ASN A 108 -22.27 6.04 2.12
C ASN A 108 -21.49 4.77 1.76
N HIS A 109 -21.50 3.78 2.64
CA HIS A 109 -20.71 2.56 2.46
C HIS A 109 -21.33 1.59 1.45
N ASP A 110 -22.62 1.73 1.16
CA ASP A 110 -23.38 0.92 0.20
C ASP A 110 -23.27 1.43 -1.25
N ASP A 111 -22.78 2.66 -1.45
CA ASP A 111 -22.57 3.26 -2.77
C ASP A 111 -21.10 3.12 -3.20
N GLU A 112 -20.81 2.29 -4.20
CA GLU A 112 -19.43 2.08 -4.70
C GLU A 112 -18.76 3.36 -5.22
N GLY A 113 -19.52 4.36 -5.64
CA GLY A 113 -19.00 5.64 -6.14
C GLY A 113 -18.69 6.67 -5.05
N ASP A 114 -19.16 6.45 -3.81
CA ASP A 114 -18.96 7.42 -2.72
C ASP A 114 -17.68 7.11 -1.94
N PHE A 115 -16.56 7.64 -2.42
CA PHE A 115 -15.25 7.57 -1.79
C PHE A 115 -14.48 8.89 -1.93
N HIS A 116 -13.46 9.04 -1.09
CA HIS A 116 -12.43 10.06 -1.25
C HIS A 116 -11.28 9.53 -2.10
N GLU A 117 -10.77 10.35 -3.01
CA GLU A 117 -9.59 10.04 -3.83
C GLU A 117 -8.56 11.15 -3.72
N VAL A 118 -7.31 10.79 -3.42
CA VAL A 118 -6.20 11.75 -3.32
C VAL A 118 -5.01 11.24 -4.14
N THR A 119 -4.55 12.06 -5.08
CA THR A 119 -3.34 11.80 -5.87
C THR A 119 -2.19 12.67 -5.40
N PHE A 120 -1.08 12.06 -5.04
CA PHE A 120 0.09 12.75 -4.48
C PHE A 120 1.06 13.24 -5.57
N PRO A 121 1.96 14.19 -5.23
CA PRO A 121 3.07 14.58 -6.09
C PRO A 121 3.92 13.38 -6.53
N PRO A 122 4.53 13.47 -7.73
CA PRO A 122 5.30 12.36 -8.28
C PRO A 122 6.51 12.01 -7.41
N SER A 123 6.89 10.74 -7.40
CA SER A 123 8.10 10.23 -6.76
C SER A 123 8.92 9.40 -7.74
N GLY A 124 10.22 9.32 -7.50
CA GLY A 124 11.17 8.54 -8.30
C GLY A 124 11.52 7.22 -7.65
N VAL A 125 11.74 6.19 -8.47
CA VAL A 125 12.30 4.91 -8.05
C VAL A 125 13.81 4.97 -8.20
N PRO A 126 14.60 4.65 -7.16
CA PRO A 126 16.06 4.61 -7.28
C PRO A 126 16.50 3.55 -8.29
N GLY A 127 17.74 3.65 -8.80
CA GLY A 127 18.22 2.67 -9.78
C GLY A 127 19.69 2.33 -9.68
N GLY A 128 20.03 1.17 -10.24
CA GLY A 128 21.33 0.51 -10.14
C GLY A 128 21.19 -0.89 -9.56
N SER A 129 22.03 -1.82 -10.00
CA SER A 129 21.91 -3.25 -9.68
C SER A 129 21.84 -3.54 -8.17
N PHE A 130 22.58 -2.80 -7.34
CA PHE A 130 22.56 -2.94 -5.88
C PHE A 130 21.27 -2.41 -5.23
N LEU A 131 20.56 -1.51 -5.91
CA LEU A 131 19.33 -0.87 -5.44
C LEU A 131 18.07 -1.65 -5.83
N ARG A 132 18.15 -2.70 -6.65
CA ARG A 132 17.01 -3.58 -6.95
C ARG A 132 16.58 -4.47 -5.76
N GLY A 133 15.36 -4.99 -5.82
CA GLY A 133 14.73 -5.83 -4.79
C GLY A 133 13.73 -5.07 -3.91
N ASP A 134 13.38 -5.67 -2.78
CA ASP A 134 12.26 -5.22 -1.94
C ASP A 134 12.59 -4.03 -1.04
N TYR A 135 11.67 -3.08 -1.04
CA TYR A 135 11.63 -1.95 -0.13
C TYR A 135 10.38 -2.07 0.75
N LYS A 136 10.59 -2.04 2.06
CA LYS A 136 9.50 -2.03 3.04
C LYS A 136 8.96 -0.61 3.15
N ALA A 137 7.71 -0.43 2.77
CA ALA A 137 7.04 0.85 2.87
C ALA A 137 5.96 0.84 3.96
N LYS A 138 5.76 2.00 4.59
CA LYS A 138 4.71 2.24 5.57
C LYS A 138 4.01 3.54 5.22
N SER A 139 2.69 3.48 5.20
CA SER A 139 1.80 4.62 5.03
C SER A 139 1.12 4.90 6.37
N VAL A 140 1.10 6.16 6.78
CA VAL A 140 0.49 6.62 8.03
C VAL A 140 -0.39 7.81 7.71
N ILE A 141 -1.67 7.71 8.06
CA ILE A 141 -2.63 8.82 7.93
C ILE A 141 -2.82 9.45 9.30
N LYS A 142 -2.74 10.78 9.34
CA LYS A 142 -2.93 11.57 10.57
C LYS A 142 -4.04 12.59 10.37
N GLU A 143 -4.86 12.77 11.40
CA GLU A 143 -5.84 13.85 11.52
C GLU A 143 -5.30 14.87 12.51
N GLU A 144 -5.14 16.13 12.10
CA GLU A 144 -4.61 17.20 12.97
C GLU A 144 -3.28 16.80 13.68
N GLY A 145 -2.45 16.00 13.00
CA GLY A 145 -1.17 15.49 13.51
C GLY A 145 -1.25 14.20 14.34
N GLN A 146 -2.44 13.72 14.71
CA GLN A 146 -2.64 12.46 15.44
C GLN A 146 -2.80 11.29 14.48
N VAL A 147 -2.09 10.19 14.72
CA VAL A 147 -2.20 8.99 13.88
C VAL A 147 -3.57 8.36 14.05
N ILE A 148 -4.30 8.23 12.94
CA ILE A 148 -5.62 7.58 12.91
C ILE A 148 -5.58 6.22 12.21
N TRP A 149 -4.63 6.00 11.31
CA TRP A 149 -4.51 4.74 10.58
C TRP A 149 -3.11 4.56 10.01
N SER A 150 -2.68 3.31 9.83
CA SER A 150 -1.43 2.99 9.15
C SER A 150 -1.47 1.60 8.54
N TYR A 151 -0.82 1.43 7.41
CA TYR A 151 -0.70 0.14 6.74
C TYR A 151 0.68 -0.02 6.11
N LYS A 152 1.08 -1.27 5.88
CA LYS A 152 2.37 -1.63 5.28
C LYS A 152 2.16 -2.02 3.82
N TRP A 153 3.17 -1.76 2.99
CA TRP A 153 3.20 -2.22 1.61
C TRP A 153 4.64 -2.45 1.16
N THR A 154 4.79 -3.14 0.03
CA THR A 154 6.09 -3.44 -0.57
C THR A 154 6.21 -2.71 -1.89
N LEU A 155 7.36 -2.05 -2.08
CA LEU A 155 7.83 -1.59 -3.36
C LEU A 155 8.99 -2.48 -3.80
N GLU A 156 8.80 -3.31 -4.82
CA GLU A 156 9.88 -4.08 -5.43
C GLU A 156 10.46 -3.31 -6.61
N VAL A 157 11.77 -3.10 -6.59
CA VAL A 157 12.48 -2.40 -7.67
C VAL A 157 13.13 -3.42 -8.60
N VAL A 158 12.68 -3.47 -9.84
CA VAL A 158 13.18 -4.38 -10.86
C VAL A 158 14.07 -3.66 -11.89
N LYS A 159 14.71 -4.44 -12.77
CA LYS A 159 15.58 -3.90 -13.81
C LYS A 159 14.78 -3.00 -14.77
N LYS A 160 15.42 -1.96 -15.30
CA LYS A 160 14.83 -1.12 -16.35
C LYS A 160 14.41 -1.99 -17.54
N GLY A 161 13.18 -1.80 -18.02
CA GLY A 161 12.59 -2.54 -19.13
C GLY A 161 11.80 -3.79 -18.73
N THR A 162 11.85 -4.20 -17.46
CA THR A 162 10.88 -5.17 -16.93
C THR A 162 9.48 -4.51 -16.89
N PRO A 163 8.40 -5.20 -17.29
CA PRO A 163 7.05 -4.65 -17.15
C PRO A 163 6.70 -4.39 -15.67
N PRO A 164 6.06 -3.26 -15.36
CA PRO A 164 5.54 -3.01 -14.01
C PRO A 164 4.38 -3.98 -13.70
N GLY A 165 4.12 -4.24 -12.41
CA GLY A 165 3.07 -5.19 -12.02
C GLY A 165 2.65 -5.12 -10.56
N ILE A 166 1.57 -5.85 -10.25
CA ILE A 166 1.13 -6.15 -8.88
C ILE A 166 1.70 -7.50 -8.48
N GLY A 167 2.30 -7.57 -7.29
CA GLY A 167 2.80 -8.81 -6.70
C GLY A 167 2.00 -9.22 -5.46
N GLY A 168 2.58 -10.08 -4.62
CA GLY A 168 2.01 -10.40 -3.30
C GLY A 168 0.93 -11.47 -3.32
N PHE A 169 0.80 -12.25 -4.40
CA PHE A 169 -0.11 -13.40 -4.50
C PHE A 169 0.45 -14.67 -3.84
N ASP A 170 1.72 -14.65 -3.45
CA ASP A 170 2.41 -15.68 -2.71
C ASP A 170 1.97 -15.72 -1.23
N VAL A 171 1.84 -16.93 -0.68
CA VAL A 171 1.55 -17.16 0.74
C VAL A 171 2.79 -16.86 1.59
N GLN A 172 2.63 -16.14 2.70
CA GLN A 172 3.75 -15.87 3.61
C GLN A 172 4.14 -17.15 4.36
N GLU A 173 5.41 -17.52 4.32
CA GLU A 173 5.97 -18.50 5.26
C GLU A 173 6.12 -17.82 6.62
N VAL A 174 5.39 -18.31 7.63
CA VAL A 174 5.57 -17.88 9.01
C VAL A 174 6.59 -18.82 9.64
N ASP A 175 7.74 -18.30 10.06
CA ASP A 175 8.63 -19.05 10.95
C ASP A 175 8.00 -19.02 12.35
N GLU A 176 7.58 -20.19 12.85
CA GLU A 176 7.22 -20.38 14.26
C GLU A 176 8.46 -20.09 15.11
N GLN A 177 8.54 -18.90 15.71
CA GLN A 177 9.36 -18.70 16.90
C GLN A 177 8.54 -19.24 18.07
N ASN A 178 8.91 -20.45 18.52
CA ASN A 178 8.47 -20.98 19.80
C ASN A 178 9.07 -20.09 20.91
N ASP A 179 8.22 -19.41 21.67
CA ASP A 179 8.55 -18.88 23.01
C ASP A 179 8.72 -20.03 24.01
#